data_AF-A0A0C2XBV9-F1
#
_entry.id   AF-A0A0C2XBV9-F1
#
_cell.length_a   1.000
_cell.length_b   1.000
_cell.length_c   1.000
_cell.angle_alpha   90.00
_cell.angle_beta   90.00
_cell.angle_gamma   90.00
#
_symmetry.space_group_name_H-M   'P 1'
#
loop_
_entity.id
_entity.type
_entity.pdbx_description
1 polymer ?
#
loop_
_entity_poly.entity_id
_entity_poly.type
_entity_poly.pdbx_seq_one_letter_code
_entity_poly.pdbx_strand_id
1 'polypeptide(L)'
;MLFEPEVVEPVAPFTGAILYPLDEILELARGIVKNLKRHHNLLLCAAQDRTDYEEEAIQLNNLVDINLTIAVIDPLAWKESIEEENPGHEWGPAEVERLSHPRKAEEGLLGLCRTPRAEFVIQAAIERRKSKRGLAPPDDPYWRKEDALMNLLQFFSNWSNGGLFVPS
;
A
#
# COMPACT_ATOMS: atom_id res chain seq x y z
N MET A 1 18.83 41.51 -27.49
CA MET A 1 17.78 40.87 -26.67
C MET A 1 18.47 40.35 -25.43
N LEU A 2 18.18 40.93 -24.26
CA LEU A 2 18.69 40.45 -22.98
C LEU A 2 17.76 39.32 -22.53
N PHE A 3 18.31 38.12 -22.34
CA PHE A 3 17.59 37.04 -21.69
C PHE A 3 17.51 37.39 -20.20
N GLU A 4 16.34 37.76 -19.72
CA GLU A 4 16.05 37.77 -18.30
C GLU A 4 15.78 36.31 -17.87
N PRO A 5 16.56 35.73 -16.94
CA PRO A 5 16.28 34.39 -16.44
C PRO A 5 14.93 34.41 -15.71
N GLU A 6 14.06 33.46 -16.02
CA GLU A 6 12.84 33.22 -15.25
C GLU A 6 13.19 33.10 -13.78
N VAL A 7 12.49 33.88 -12.95
CA VAL A 7 12.60 33.80 -11.50
C VAL A 7 12.04 32.44 -11.09
N VAL A 8 12.94 31.51 -10.78
CA VAL A 8 12.59 30.24 -10.14
C VAL A 8 12.03 30.60 -8.76
N GLU A 9 10.71 30.48 -8.60
CA GLU A 9 10.07 30.60 -7.30
C GLU A 9 10.76 29.64 -6.32
N PRO A 10 11.04 30.07 -5.08
CA PRO A 10 11.79 29.25 -4.13
C PRO A 10 11.04 27.94 -3.88
N VAL A 11 11.61 26.86 -4.42
CA VAL A 11 11.30 25.47 -4.08
C VAL A 11 11.33 25.37 -2.57
N ALA A 12 10.25 24.82 -2.00
CA ALA A 12 9.91 24.63 -0.59
C ALA A 12 11.03 24.89 0.44
N PRO A 13 10.75 25.60 1.55
CA PRO A 13 11.76 25.94 2.55
C PRO A 13 12.52 24.70 3.02
N PHE A 14 13.85 24.78 3.02
CA PHE A 14 14.87 23.81 3.50
C PHE A 14 14.69 23.45 4.99
N THR A 15 13.52 22.93 5.35
CA THR A 15 13.16 22.49 6.70
C THR A 15 13.52 21.03 6.94
N GLY A 16 14.10 20.35 5.93
CA GLY A 16 14.31 18.90 5.98
C GLY A 16 13.02 18.08 5.94
N ALA A 17 11.85 18.73 5.85
CA ALA A 17 10.56 18.06 5.74
C ALA A 17 10.32 17.65 4.28
N ILE A 18 10.15 16.33 4.06
CA ILE A 18 9.75 15.79 2.76
C ILE A 18 8.23 15.91 2.68
N LEU A 19 7.74 16.72 1.75
CA LEU A 19 6.32 16.74 1.40
C LEU A 19 6.05 15.63 0.39
N TYR A 20 5.09 14.76 0.70
CA TYR A 20 4.64 13.70 -0.20
C TYR A 20 3.11 13.68 -0.28
N PRO A 21 2.53 13.27 -1.42
CA PRO A 21 1.08 13.20 -1.62
C PRO A 21 0.49 12.00 -0.87
N LEU A 22 0.38 12.12 0.46
CA LEU A 22 -0.03 11.04 1.36
C LEU A 22 -1.35 10.39 0.94
N ASP A 23 -2.37 11.21 0.68
CA ASP A 23 -3.71 10.72 0.34
C ASP A 23 -3.68 9.90 -0.97
N GLU A 24 -3.01 10.40 -2.01
CA GLU A 24 -2.89 9.67 -3.26
C GLU A 24 -2.04 8.39 -3.16
N ILE A 25 -1.00 8.39 -2.31
CA ILE A 25 -0.19 7.18 -2.07
C ILE A 25 -1.03 6.13 -1.33
N LEU A 26 -1.75 6.53 -0.29
CA LEU A 26 -2.62 5.63 0.47
C LEU A 26 -3.76 5.10 -0.40
N GLU A 27 -4.42 5.95 -1.19
CA GLU A 27 -5.46 5.54 -2.13
C GLU A 27 -4.93 4.51 -3.13
N LEU A 28 -3.77 4.77 -3.75
CA LEU A 28 -3.12 3.83 -4.66
C LEU A 28 -2.78 2.51 -3.95
N ALA A 29 -2.12 2.58 -2.79
CA ALA A 29 -1.69 1.40 -2.04
C ALA A 29 -2.88 0.52 -1.66
N ARG A 30 -3.95 1.12 -1.13
CA ARG A 30 -5.21 0.44 -0.82
C ARG A 30 -5.81 -0.22 -2.04
N GLY A 31 -5.89 0.50 -3.16
CA GLY A 31 -6.44 0.01 -4.41
C GLY A 31 -5.69 -1.22 -4.94
N ILE A 32 -4.36 -1.14 -5.04
CA ILE A 32 -3.56 -2.22 -5.62
C ILE A 32 -3.46 -3.44 -4.70
N VAL A 33 -3.33 -3.25 -3.37
CA VAL A 33 -3.25 -4.36 -2.42
C VAL A 33 -4.61 -5.05 -2.27
N LYS A 34 -5.72 -4.30 -2.27
CA LYS A 34 -7.07 -4.91 -2.29
C LYS A 34 -7.32 -5.71 -3.56
N ASN A 35 -6.83 -5.23 -4.72
CA ASN A 35 -6.89 -6.00 -5.96
C ASN A 35 -6.07 -7.29 -5.88
N LEU A 36 -4.89 -7.23 -5.26
CA LEU A 36 -4.04 -8.39 -5.03
C LEU A 36 -4.72 -9.39 -4.09
N LYS A 37 -5.30 -8.95 -2.96
CA LYS A 37 -6.09 -9.81 -2.05
C LYS A 37 -7.19 -10.55 -2.81
N ARG A 38 -7.99 -9.82 -3.60
CA ARG A 38 -9.05 -10.43 -4.43
C ARG A 38 -8.50 -11.47 -5.40
N HIS A 39 -7.33 -11.23 -5.98
CA HIS A 39 -6.71 -12.21 -6.87
C HIS A 39 -6.34 -13.51 -6.16
N HIS A 40 -5.68 -13.42 -5.01
CA HIS A 40 -5.27 -14.59 -4.24
C HIS A 40 -6.48 -15.36 -3.68
N ASN A 41 -7.56 -14.67 -3.30
CA ASN A 41 -8.82 -15.33 -2.93
C ASN A 41 -9.42 -16.15 -4.09
N LEU A 42 -9.36 -15.63 -5.32
CA LEU A 42 -9.82 -16.39 -6.50
C LEU A 42 -8.93 -17.61 -6.79
N LEU A 43 -7.62 -17.48 -6.61
CA LEU A 43 -6.69 -18.60 -6.76
C LEU A 43 -6.91 -19.66 -5.67
N LEU A 44 -7.16 -19.23 -4.43
CA LEU A 44 -7.50 -20.11 -3.31
C LEU A 44 -8.76 -20.93 -3.61
N CYS A 45 -9.85 -20.28 -4.03
CA CYS A 45 -11.08 -20.98 -4.40
C CYS A 45 -10.81 -22.00 -5.52
N ALA A 46 -10.06 -21.60 -6.56
CA ALA A 46 -9.73 -22.49 -7.66
C ALA A 46 -8.82 -23.66 -7.26
N ALA A 47 -7.96 -23.50 -6.25
CA ALA A 47 -7.13 -24.58 -5.71
C ALA A 47 -7.98 -25.57 -4.90
N GLN A 48 -8.89 -25.05 -4.06
CA GLN A 48 -9.84 -25.84 -3.30
C GLN A 48 -10.78 -26.66 -4.21
N ASP A 49 -11.29 -26.05 -5.28
CA ASP A 49 -12.12 -26.73 -6.29
C ASP A 49 -11.38 -27.89 -6.98
N ARG A 50 -10.05 -27.79 -7.10
CA ARG A 50 -9.18 -28.81 -7.68
C ARG A 50 -8.60 -29.79 -6.65
N THR A 51 -8.89 -29.58 -5.35
CA THR A 51 -8.31 -30.33 -4.23
C THR A 51 -6.77 -30.30 -4.24
N ASP A 52 -6.20 -29.18 -4.66
CA ASP A 52 -4.76 -28.94 -4.73
C ASP A 52 -4.27 -28.30 -3.42
N TYR A 53 -3.89 -29.15 -2.45
CA TYR A 53 -3.48 -28.70 -1.11
C TYR A 53 -2.17 -27.90 -1.10
N GLU A 54 -1.27 -28.14 -2.06
CA GLU A 54 -0.01 -27.41 -2.15
C GLU A 54 -0.28 -25.97 -2.59
N GLU A 55 -1.08 -25.81 -3.64
CA GLU A 55 -1.49 -24.50 -4.12
C GLU A 55 -2.33 -23.76 -3.07
N GLU A 56 -3.27 -24.46 -2.40
CA GLU A 56 -4.04 -23.88 -1.29
C GLU A 56 -3.13 -23.31 -0.20
N ALA A 57 -2.13 -24.07 0.26
CA ALA A 57 -1.19 -23.62 1.28
C ALA A 57 -0.38 -22.39 0.82
N ILE A 58 0.03 -22.34 -0.45
CA ILE A 58 0.70 -21.16 -1.04
C ILE A 58 -0.21 -19.93 -0.99
N GLN A 59 -1.47 -20.08 -1.41
CA GLN A 59 -2.42 -18.97 -1.45
C GLN A 59 -2.77 -18.46 -0.04
N LEU A 60 -2.93 -19.36 0.93
CA LEU A 60 -3.15 -18.99 2.32
C LEU A 60 -1.96 -18.19 2.90
N ASN A 61 -0.73 -18.63 2.65
CA ASN A 61 0.47 -17.90 3.10
C ASN A 61 0.54 -16.49 2.49
N ASN A 62 0.27 -16.36 1.18
CA ASN A 62 0.23 -15.05 0.52
C ASN A 62 -0.86 -14.15 1.12
N LEU A 63 -2.04 -14.69 1.42
CA LEU A 63 -3.14 -13.94 2.02
C LEU A 63 -2.82 -13.44 3.44
N VAL A 64 -2.03 -14.19 4.22
CA VAL A 64 -1.54 -13.73 5.53
C VAL A 64 -0.66 -12.48 5.36
N ASP A 65 0.34 -12.52 4.48
CA ASP A 65 1.24 -11.39 4.22
C ASP A 65 0.49 -10.17 3.67
N ILE A 66 -0.49 -10.40 2.79
CA ILE A 66 -1.38 -9.35 2.25
C ILE A 66 -2.23 -8.73 3.37
N ASN A 67 -2.83 -9.53 4.24
CA ASN A 67 -3.64 -9.02 5.35
C ASN A 67 -2.81 -8.21 6.36
N LEU A 68 -1.58 -8.64 6.65
CA LEU A 68 -0.64 -7.86 7.47
C LEU A 68 -0.31 -6.51 6.82
N THR A 69 -0.12 -6.50 5.50
CA THR A 69 0.11 -5.25 4.76
C THR A 69 -1.11 -4.33 4.81
N ILE A 70 -2.33 -4.87 4.63
CA ILE A 70 -3.59 -4.12 4.72
C ILE A 70 -3.78 -3.53 6.13
N ALA A 71 -3.51 -4.30 7.18
CA ALA A 71 -3.64 -3.85 8.57
C ALA A 71 -2.85 -2.57 8.88
N VAL A 72 -1.79 -2.33 8.12
CA VAL A 72 -0.89 -1.19 8.29
C VAL A 72 -1.31 0.01 7.42
N ILE A 73 -1.67 -0.21 6.15
CA ILE A 73 -2.04 0.89 5.22
C ILE A 73 -3.53 1.27 5.26
N ASP A 74 -4.37 0.36 5.74
CA ASP A 74 -5.82 0.51 5.87
C ASP A 74 -6.36 -0.25 7.09
N PRO A 75 -6.06 0.25 8.30
CA PRO A 75 -6.44 -0.43 9.54
C PRO A 75 -7.95 -0.63 9.69
N LEU A 76 -8.76 0.28 9.11
CA LEU A 76 -10.22 0.18 9.12
C LEU A 76 -10.73 -0.93 8.20
N ALA A 77 -10.23 -1.02 6.96
CA ALA A 77 -10.61 -2.12 6.08
C ALA A 77 -10.15 -3.48 6.63
N TRP A 78 -9.00 -3.53 7.31
CA TRP A 78 -8.57 -4.73 8.02
C TRP A 78 -9.52 -5.08 9.17
N LYS A 79 -9.86 -4.11 10.02
CA LYS A 79 -10.85 -4.27 11.09
C LYS A 79 -12.16 -4.86 10.57
N GLU A 80 -12.72 -4.27 9.50
CA GLU A 80 -13.94 -4.75 8.85
C GLU A 80 -13.81 -6.21 8.42
N SER A 81 -12.67 -6.61 7.84
CA SER A 81 -12.45 -8.00 7.43
C SER A 81 -12.40 -8.99 8.60
N ILE A 82 -11.86 -8.58 9.76
CA ILE A 82 -11.87 -9.41 10.97
C ILE A 82 -13.30 -9.56 11.51
N GLU A 83 -14.11 -8.50 11.45
CA GLU A 83 -15.51 -8.53 11.86
C GLU A 83 -16.37 -9.41 10.93
N GLU A 84 -16.06 -9.44 9.62
CA GLU A 84 -16.69 -10.34 8.66
C GLU A 84 -16.31 -11.82 8.91
N GLU A 85 -15.03 -12.09 9.17
CA GLU A 85 -14.51 -13.45 9.43
C GLU A 85 -14.88 -13.96 10.84
N ASN A 86 -15.05 -13.06 11.81
CA ASN A 86 -15.42 -13.36 13.18
C ASN A 86 -16.45 -12.34 13.71
N PRO A 87 -17.76 -12.55 13.43
CA PRO A 87 -18.83 -11.63 13.84
C PRO A 87 -18.97 -11.41 15.36
N GLY A 88 -18.36 -12.29 16.17
CA GLY A 88 -18.35 -12.18 17.62
C GLY A 88 -17.12 -11.46 18.19
N HIS A 89 -16.25 -10.90 17.33
CA HIS A 89 -15.06 -10.21 17.78
C HIS A 89 -15.41 -8.87 18.44
N GLU A 90 -15.09 -8.73 19.73
CA GLU A 90 -15.29 -7.50 20.48
C GLU A 90 -13.98 -6.68 20.51
N TRP A 91 -14.01 -5.50 19.90
CA TRP A 91 -12.90 -4.54 19.96
C TRP A 91 -12.92 -3.74 21.27
N GLY A 92 -11.76 -3.60 21.91
CA GLY A 92 -11.62 -2.69 23.04
C GLY A 92 -11.80 -1.22 22.60
N PRO A 93 -12.36 -0.33 23.45
CA PRO A 93 -12.53 1.08 23.11
C PRO A 93 -11.22 1.77 22.67
N ALA A 94 -10.12 1.47 23.35
CA ALA A 94 -8.79 1.99 23.01
C ALA A 94 -8.25 1.46 21.66
N GLU A 95 -8.64 0.24 21.27
CA GLU A 95 -8.24 -0.33 19.99
C GLU A 95 -8.99 0.32 18.84
N VAL A 96 -10.30 0.56 19.00
CA VAL A 96 -11.11 1.29 18.02
C VAL A 96 -10.59 2.71 17.82
N GLU A 97 -10.29 3.42 18.90
CA GLU A 97 -9.69 4.77 18.84
C GLU A 97 -8.35 4.73 18.10
N ARG A 98 -7.50 3.75 18.43
CA ARG A 98 -6.21 3.57 17.77
C ARG A 98 -6.33 3.21 16.30
N LEU A 99 -7.34 2.45 15.87
CA LEU A 99 -7.52 2.07 14.45
C LEU A 99 -8.15 3.17 13.61
N SER A 100 -8.99 4.01 14.22
CA SER A 100 -9.71 5.10 13.56
C SER A 100 -8.95 6.42 13.50
N HIS A 101 -7.80 6.53 14.19
CA HIS A 101 -7.02 7.77 14.22
C HIS A 101 -6.45 8.11 12.82
N PRO A 102 -6.65 9.34 12.29
CA PRO A 102 -6.29 9.69 10.90
C PRO A 102 -4.81 9.47 10.54
N ARG A 103 -3.90 9.67 11.51
CA ARG A 103 -2.45 9.47 11.29
C ARG A 103 -2.00 8.02 11.22
N LYS A 104 -2.87 7.05 11.52
CA LYS A 104 -2.44 5.65 11.63
C LYS A 104 -2.08 5.02 10.31
N ALA A 105 -2.83 5.36 9.26
CA ALA A 105 -2.48 4.94 7.91
C ALA A 105 -1.15 5.57 7.45
N GLU A 106 -0.88 6.81 7.83
CA GLU A 106 0.41 7.47 7.56
C GLU A 106 1.56 6.81 8.32
N GLU A 107 1.43 6.62 9.64
CA GLU A 107 2.41 5.90 10.46
C GLU A 107 2.68 4.50 9.90
N GLY A 108 1.63 3.83 9.45
CA GLY A 108 1.72 2.52 8.82
C GLY A 108 2.45 2.56 7.48
N LEU A 109 2.11 3.51 6.61
CA LEU A 109 2.79 3.70 5.33
C LEU A 109 4.29 3.98 5.52
N LEU A 110 4.65 4.87 6.46
CA LEU A 110 6.04 5.16 6.79
C LEU A 110 6.75 3.96 7.46
N GLY A 111 6.00 3.15 8.21
CA GLY A 111 6.46 1.93 8.85
C GLY A 111 6.43 0.68 7.96
N LEU A 112 6.04 0.79 6.69
CA LEU A 112 5.74 -0.36 5.83
C LEU A 112 6.94 -1.29 5.65
N CYS A 113 8.14 -0.74 5.53
CA CYS A 113 9.43 -1.45 5.53
C CYS A 113 9.66 -2.41 6.72
N ARG A 114 8.96 -2.23 7.84
CA ARG A 114 9.04 -3.10 9.03
C ARG A 114 7.97 -4.18 9.04
N THR A 115 7.00 -4.08 8.15
CA THR A 115 5.94 -5.07 8.03
C THR A 115 6.51 -6.31 7.32
N PRO A 116 6.39 -7.51 7.92
CA PRO A 116 6.92 -8.73 7.30
C PRO A 116 6.42 -8.87 5.87
N ARG A 117 7.36 -9.15 4.94
CA ARG A 117 7.10 -9.40 3.52
C ARG A 117 6.36 -8.27 2.76
N ALA A 118 6.14 -7.10 3.35
CA ALA A 118 5.42 -6.01 2.69
C ALA A 118 6.09 -5.56 1.38
N GLU A 119 7.42 -5.57 1.28
CA GLU A 119 8.13 -5.32 0.02
C GLU A 119 7.66 -6.26 -1.10
N PHE A 120 7.53 -7.55 -0.83
CA PHE A 120 7.08 -8.54 -1.81
C PHE A 120 5.61 -8.33 -2.18
N VAL A 121 4.76 -8.04 -1.20
CA VAL A 121 3.33 -7.76 -1.41
C VAL A 121 3.14 -6.52 -2.28
N ILE A 122 3.83 -5.43 -1.96
CA ILE A 122 3.77 -4.17 -2.71
C ILE A 122 4.32 -4.37 -4.12
N GLN A 123 5.45 -5.05 -4.28
CA GLN A 123 6.01 -5.34 -5.60
C GLN A 123 5.03 -6.15 -6.45
N ALA A 124 4.46 -7.23 -5.90
CA ALA A 124 3.48 -8.05 -6.60
C ALA A 124 2.20 -7.27 -6.96
N ALA A 125 1.74 -6.39 -6.08
CA ALA A 125 0.59 -5.52 -6.33
C ALA A 125 0.86 -4.50 -7.44
N ILE A 126 2.06 -3.90 -7.46
CA ILE A 126 2.52 -2.96 -8.49
C ILE A 126 2.62 -3.67 -9.85
N GLU A 127 3.28 -4.83 -9.92
CA GLU A 127 3.40 -5.61 -11.15
C GLU A 127 2.03 -5.97 -11.71
N ARG A 128 1.13 -6.42 -10.83
CA ARG A 128 -0.25 -6.70 -11.21
C ARG A 128 -0.97 -5.45 -11.72
N ARG A 129 -0.87 -4.31 -11.04
CA ARG A 129 -1.49 -3.06 -11.47
C ARG A 129 -0.95 -2.65 -12.84
N LYS A 130 0.37 -2.68 -13.05
CA LYS A 130 0.99 -2.39 -14.36
C LYS A 130 0.50 -3.33 -15.46
N SER A 131 0.32 -4.61 -15.17
CA SER A 131 -0.21 -5.58 -16.14
C SER A 131 -1.69 -5.38 -16.51
N LYS A 132 -2.46 -4.67 -15.66
CA LYS A 132 -3.92 -4.48 -15.81
C LYS A 132 -4.35 -3.03 -15.98
N ARG A 133 -3.43 -2.05 -16.04
CA ARG A 133 -3.77 -0.62 -16.00
C ARG A 133 -4.47 -0.07 -17.24
N GLY A 134 -4.51 -0.83 -18.33
CA GLY A 134 -5.15 -0.43 -19.58
C GLY A 134 -4.33 0.58 -20.36
N LEU A 135 -4.99 1.27 -21.30
CA LEU A 135 -4.36 2.28 -22.14
C LEU A 135 -4.11 3.56 -21.36
N ALA A 136 -3.02 4.24 -21.70
CA ALA A 136 -2.67 5.50 -21.09
C ALA A 136 -3.66 6.63 -21.44
N PRO A 137 -3.97 7.52 -20.48
CA PRO A 137 -4.74 8.72 -20.77
C PRO A 137 -4.11 9.53 -21.91
N PRO A 138 -4.90 10.20 -22.76
CA PRO A 138 -4.36 11.02 -23.85
C PRO A 138 -3.43 12.15 -23.36
N ASP A 139 -3.72 12.69 -22.18
CA ASP A 139 -2.98 13.76 -21.49
C ASP A 139 -1.74 13.27 -20.74
N ASP A 140 -1.64 11.97 -20.45
CA ASP A 140 -0.45 11.34 -19.85
C ASP A 140 -0.18 9.98 -20.49
N PRO A 141 0.39 9.93 -21.72
CA PRO A 141 0.67 8.68 -22.42
C PRO A 141 1.72 7.81 -21.71
N TYR A 142 2.37 8.34 -20.67
CA TYR A 142 3.45 7.70 -19.93
C TYR A 142 3.06 7.34 -18.49
N TRP A 143 1.82 7.60 -18.04
CA TRP A 143 1.35 7.35 -16.66
C TRP A 143 2.29 7.93 -15.56
N ARG A 144 2.94 9.06 -15.82
CA ARG A 144 4.03 9.58 -14.99
C ARG A 144 3.63 9.76 -13.52
N LYS A 145 2.42 10.27 -13.25
CA LYS A 145 1.96 10.48 -11.87
C LYS A 145 1.80 9.16 -11.12
N GLU A 146 1.12 8.19 -11.72
CA GLU A 146 0.87 6.88 -11.10
C GLU A 146 2.18 6.11 -10.90
N ASP A 147 3.08 6.11 -11.90
CA ASP A 147 4.38 5.44 -11.80
C ASP A 147 5.26 6.09 -10.71
N ALA A 148 5.21 7.41 -10.53
CA ALA A 148 5.89 8.08 -9.43
C ALA A 148 5.34 7.66 -8.06
N LEU A 149 4.02 7.56 -7.91
CA LEU A 149 3.37 7.08 -6.68
C LEU A 149 3.75 5.62 -6.37
N MET A 150 3.80 4.74 -7.38
CA MET A 150 4.26 3.37 -7.21
C MET A 150 5.73 3.29 -6.76
N ASN A 151 6.61 4.12 -7.33
CA ASN A 151 8.01 4.18 -6.94
C ASN A 151 8.17 4.64 -5.47
N LEU A 152 7.38 5.62 -5.04
CA LEU A 152 7.34 6.05 -3.63
C LEU A 152 6.84 4.92 -2.72
N LEU A 153 5.78 4.21 -3.11
CA LEU A 153 5.27 3.08 -2.34
C LEU A 153 6.32 1.96 -2.22
N GLN A 154 7.03 1.66 -3.31
CA GLN A 154 8.14 0.71 -3.29
C GLN A 154 9.26 1.18 -2.36
N PHE A 155 9.60 2.47 -2.38
CA PHE A 155 10.56 3.07 -1.46
C PHE A 155 10.15 2.89 0.01
N PHE A 156 8.90 3.15 0.36
CA PHE A 156 8.40 2.94 1.73
C PHE A 156 8.40 1.48 2.17
N SER A 157 8.17 0.55 1.23
CA SER A 157 8.13 -0.89 1.53
C SER A 157 9.51 -1.55 1.65
N ASN A 158 10.57 -0.92 1.14
CA ASN A 158 11.90 -1.51 1.10
C ASN A 158 12.52 -1.58 2.50
N TRP A 159 12.90 -2.78 2.94
CA TRP A 159 13.49 -3.03 4.26
C TRP A 159 14.77 -2.21 4.52
N SER A 160 15.56 -1.92 3.49
CA SER A 160 16.79 -1.13 3.57
C SER A 160 16.53 0.32 4.03
N ASN A 161 15.29 0.80 3.84
CA ASN A 161 14.86 2.14 4.23
C ASN A 161 14.29 2.21 5.65
N GLY A 162 14.28 1.10 6.41
CA GLY A 162 13.65 1.02 7.73
C GLY A 162 14.20 1.98 8.80
N GLY A 163 15.44 2.43 8.62
CA GLY A 163 16.10 3.43 9.48
C GLY A 163 15.70 4.87 9.20
N LEU A 164 14.98 5.17 8.11
CA LEU A 164 14.61 6.54 7.73
C LEU A 164 13.37 7.06 8.47
N PHE A 165 12.51 6.15 8.95
CA PHE A 165 11.19 6.48 9.49
C PHE A 165 11.03 6.04 10.96
N VAL A 166 12.09 6.17 11.75
CA VAL A 166 12.07 5.81 13.17
C VAL A 166 11.38 6.93 13.97
N PRO A 167 10.38 6.62 14.82
CA PRO A 167 9.91 7.60 15.79
C PRO A 167 11.07 7.97 16.72
N SER A 168 11.32 9.27 16.86
CA SER A 168 12.24 9.80 17.88
C SER A 168 11.69 9.59 19.27
#